data_AF-A0A538NBG6-F1
#
_entry.id   AF-A0A538NBG6-F1
#
_cell.length_a   1.000
_cell.length_b   1.000
_cell.length_c   1.000
_cell.angle_alpha   90.00
_cell.angle_beta   90.00
_cell.angle_gamma   90.00
#
_symmetry.space_group_name_H-M   'P 1'
#
loop_
_entity.id
_entity.type
_entity.pdbx_description
1 polymer ?
#
loop_
_entity_poly.entity_id
_entity_poly.type
_entity_poly.pdbx_seq_one_letter_code
_entity_poly.pdbx_strand_id
1 'polypeptide(L)'
;MSAARDAAGELADGAGALANGFDFDDQAYLSSGGYVKELLAEAEARGLSIVEDDDRLLCYPSLLRIVPGDAAVEVDKARDRRLRPSVLVAALARAQERGPRFKAEAFLDSLRSAYELLVSSTGKRVDAVVRLVDIWSVLTMLPGQRGQYSKQEFARDLYLLDQSGVTHTARSPRALRWAASTGTKGSGALVTVARNGQQQRYWGVSFSPDPAAGKRP
;
A
#
# COMPACT_ATOMS: atom_id res chain seq x y z
N MET A 1 53.87 28.20 -17.40
CA MET A 1 52.92 28.39 -16.28
C MET A 1 51.63 29.13 -16.67
N SER A 2 51.60 29.96 -17.74
CA SER A 2 50.36 30.60 -18.21
C SER A 2 49.34 29.59 -18.76
N ALA A 3 49.74 28.73 -19.70
CA ALA A 3 48.83 27.77 -20.36
C ALA A 3 48.11 26.80 -19.40
N ALA A 4 48.73 26.46 -18.26
CA ALA A 4 48.10 25.59 -17.26
C ALA A 4 47.05 26.33 -16.40
N ARG A 5 47.19 27.65 -16.23
CA ARG A 5 46.19 28.50 -15.56
C ARG A 5 45.01 28.79 -16.49
N ASP A 6 45.30 28.98 -17.77
CA ASP A 6 44.28 29.25 -18.79
C ASP A 6 43.37 28.02 -18.99
N ALA A 7 43.95 26.82 -19.08
CA ALA A 7 43.17 25.57 -19.14
C ALA A 7 42.36 25.27 -17.86
N ALA A 8 42.87 25.67 -16.69
CA ALA A 8 42.15 25.54 -15.43
C ALA A 8 40.97 26.53 -15.32
N GLY A 9 41.12 27.73 -15.89
CA GLY A 9 40.05 28.71 -16.03
C GLY A 9 38.93 28.21 -16.93
N GLU A 10 39.27 27.70 -18.11
CA GLU A 10 38.27 27.15 -19.05
C GLU A 10 37.52 25.93 -18.47
N LEU A 11 38.21 25.07 -17.71
CA LEU A 11 37.57 23.96 -16.99
C LEU A 11 36.65 24.44 -15.87
N ALA A 12 37.04 25.49 -15.14
CA ALA A 12 36.22 26.06 -14.07
C ALA A 12 34.98 26.78 -14.62
N ASP A 13 35.14 27.50 -15.73
CA ASP A 13 34.05 28.18 -16.42
C ASP A 13 33.10 27.17 -17.09
N GLY A 14 33.64 26.12 -17.70
CA GLY A 14 32.87 24.99 -18.22
C GLY A 14 32.12 24.23 -17.13
N ALA A 15 32.74 24.00 -15.97
CA ALA A 15 32.09 23.38 -14.81
C ALA A 15 31.02 24.30 -14.19
N GLY A 16 31.26 25.61 -14.13
CA GLY A 16 30.28 26.60 -13.67
C GLY A 16 29.08 26.71 -14.61
N ALA A 17 29.30 26.66 -15.92
CA ALA A 17 28.22 26.63 -16.91
C ALA A 17 27.41 25.32 -16.85
N LEU A 18 28.06 24.17 -16.62
CA LEU A 18 27.37 22.89 -16.41
C LEU A 18 26.61 22.85 -15.08
N ALA A 19 27.12 23.47 -14.02
CA ALA A 19 26.45 23.58 -12.73
C ALA A 19 25.21 24.50 -12.78
N ASN A 20 25.24 25.53 -13.62
CA ASN A 20 24.12 26.45 -13.82
C ASN A 20 23.11 25.98 -14.89
N GLY A 21 23.47 25.00 -15.73
CA GLY A 21 22.64 24.51 -16.83
C GLY A 21 21.72 23.33 -16.49
N PHE A 22 21.80 22.79 -15.28
CA PHE A 22 21.02 21.63 -14.85
C PHE A 22 19.96 22.02 -13.81
N ASP A 23 19.08 22.96 -14.17
CA ASP A 23 17.81 23.13 -13.45
C ASP A 23 16.87 22.01 -13.90
N PHE A 24 17.01 20.84 -13.29
CA PHE A 24 16.15 19.70 -13.57
C PHE A 24 14.80 19.93 -12.89
N ASP A 25 13.77 20.17 -13.70
CA ASP A 25 12.41 20.38 -13.20
C ASP A 25 11.79 19.05 -12.74
N ASP A 26 12.02 18.73 -11.47
CA ASP A 26 11.47 17.57 -10.77
C ASP A 26 9.93 17.50 -10.86
N GLN A 27 9.24 18.65 -10.79
CA GLN A 27 7.79 18.69 -10.80
C GLN A 27 7.23 18.35 -12.19
N ALA A 28 7.84 18.89 -13.24
CA ALA A 28 7.51 18.55 -14.62
C ALA A 28 7.81 17.07 -14.90
N TYR A 29 8.95 16.56 -14.43
CA TYR A 29 9.31 15.16 -14.61
C TYR A 29 8.31 14.20 -13.95
N LEU A 30 7.90 14.47 -12.70
CA LEU A 30 6.87 13.67 -12.02
C LEU A 30 5.49 13.80 -12.69
N SER A 31 5.11 15.02 -13.12
CA SER A 31 3.82 15.27 -13.77
C SER A 31 3.71 14.65 -15.16
N SER A 32 4.84 14.46 -15.86
CA SER A 32 4.90 13.89 -17.20
C SER A 32 4.62 12.37 -17.26
N GLY A 33 4.67 11.68 -16.11
CA GLY A 33 4.67 10.23 -16.04
C GLY A 33 6.02 9.56 -16.38
N GLY A 34 7.03 10.33 -16.79
CA GLY A 34 8.37 9.82 -17.09
C GLY A 34 8.99 9.07 -15.91
N TYR A 35 8.84 9.61 -14.70
CA TYR A 35 9.29 8.96 -13.47
C TYR A 35 8.65 7.58 -13.25
N VAL A 36 7.32 7.46 -13.47
CA VAL A 36 6.61 6.19 -13.27
C VAL A 36 7.12 5.15 -14.26
N LYS A 37 7.30 5.53 -15.54
CA LYS A 37 7.83 4.63 -16.56
C LYS A 37 9.21 4.08 -16.18
N GLU A 38 10.13 4.93 -15.73
CA GLU A 38 11.46 4.51 -15.29
C GLU A 38 11.39 3.65 -14.01
N LEU A 39 10.53 4.01 -13.07
CA LEU A 39 10.31 3.25 -11.85
C LEU A 39 9.85 1.81 -12.14
N LEU A 40 8.89 1.65 -13.05
CA LEU A 40 8.40 0.33 -13.45
C LEU A 40 9.49 -0.50 -14.13
N ALA A 41 10.29 0.10 -15.03
CA ALA A 41 11.39 -0.58 -15.71
C ALA A 41 12.48 -1.03 -14.73
N GLU A 42 12.87 -0.16 -13.79
CA GLU A 42 13.85 -0.48 -12.74
C GLU A 42 13.33 -1.55 -11.77
N ALA A 43 12.04 -1.52 -11.46
CA ALA A 43 11.40 -2.53 -10.62
C ALA A 43 11.38 -3.90 -11.31
N GLU A 44 11.00 -3.94 -12.58
CA GLU A 44 11.01 -5.16 -13.39
C GLU A 44 12.42 -5.76 -13.49
N ALA A 45 13.43 -4.94 -13.79
CA ALA A 45 14.83 -5.37 -13.84
C ALA A 45 15.34 -5.98 -12.52
N ARG A 46 14.72 -5.62 -11.40
CA ARG A 46 15.03 -6.11 -10.06
C ARG A 46 14.07 -7.19 -9.55
N GLY A 47 13.12 -7.62 -10.37
CA GLY A 47 12.12 -8.64 -10.02
C GLY A 47 11.11 -8.17 -8.97
N LEU A 48 10.89 -6.87 -8.83
CA LEU A 48 9.80 -6.31 -8.04
C LEU A 48 8.57 -6.10 -8.91
N SER A 49 7.41 -6.50 -8.40
CA SER A 49 6.14 -6.25 -9.08
C SER A 49 5.50 -4.97 -8.55
N ILE A 50 5.31 -4.01 -9.43
CA ILE A 50 4.56 -2.78 -9.17
C ILE A 50 3.34 -2.76 -10.09
N VAL A 51 2.16 -2.54 -9.54
CA VAL A 51 0.90 -2.48 -10.29
C VAL A 51 0.23 -1.14 -10.05
N GLU A 52 -0.22 -0.50 -11.11
CA GLU A 52 -1.00 0.75 -11.03
C GLU A 52 -2.45 0.45 -10.60
N ASP A 53 -2.97 1.19 -9.63
CA ASP A 53 -4.36 1.12 -9.13
C ASP A 53 -4.84 2.53 -8.77
N ASP A 54 -5.78 3.06 -9.55
CA ASP A 54 -6.27 4.44 -9.47
C ASP A 54 -5.13 5.48 -9.43
N ASP A 55 -4.94 6.18 -8.30
CA ASP A 55 -3.91 7.20 -8.09
C ASP A 55 -2.65 6.65 -7.39
N ARG A 56 -2.53 5.32 -7.28
CA ARG A 56 -1.50 4.65 -6.50
C ARG A 56 -0.73 3.61 -7.30
N LEU A 57 0.48 3.35 -6.83
CA LEU A 57 1.28 2.19 -7.26
C LEU A 57 1.34 1.21 -6.09
N LEU A 58 0.91 -0.02 -6.34
CA LEU A 58 0.89 -1.11 -5.37
C LEU A 58 2.17 -1.92 -5.54
N CYS A 59 3.00 -2.00 -4.50
CA CYS A 59 4.26 -2.75 -4.50
C CYS A 59 4.41 -3.47 -3.16
N TYR A 60 3.99 -4.74 -3.06
CA TYR A 60 3.95 -5.44 -1.78
C TYR A 60 5.25 -5.30 -0.95
N PRO A 61 5.18 -4.93 0.35
CA PRO A 61 3.99 -4.54 1.13
C PRO A 61 3.74 -3.01 1.15
N SER A 62 4.44 -2.22 0.34
CA SER A 62 4.38 -0.76 0.31
C SER A 62 3.31 -0.24 -0.64
N LEU A 63 2.74 0.92 -0.31
CA LEU A 63 1.87 1.68 -1.21
C LEU A 63 2.54 2.99 -1.58
N LEU A 64 2.54 3.31 -2.87
CA LEU A 64 3.17 4.51 -3.39
C LEU A 64 2.13 5.46 -3.99
N ARG A 65 2.45 6.75 -3.94
CA ARG A 65 1.71 7.80 -4.64
C ARG A 65 2.66 8.87 -5.13
N ILE A 66 2.58 9.23 -6.40
CA ILE A 66 3.37 10.33 -6.95
C ILE A 66 2.73 11.65 -6.50
N VAL A 67 3.54 12.58 -6.00
CA VAL A 67 3.07 13.89 -5.53
C VAL A 67 3.90 14.99 -6.21
N PRO A 68 3.57 15.33 -7.48
CA PRO A 68 4.36 16.30 -8.23
C PRO A 68 4.43 17.67 -7.56
N GLY A 69 3.34 18.13 -6.95
CA GLY A 69 3.32 19.41 -6.22
C GLY A 69 4.30 19.51 -5.06
N ASP A 70 4.71 18.37 -4.48
CA ASP A 70 5.71 18.31 -3.40
C ASP A 70 7.11 17.90 -3.90
N ALA A 71 7.29 17.71 -5.22
CA ALA A 71 8.48 17.11 -5.83
C ALA A 71 8.89 15.81 -5.12
N ALA A 72 7.93 14.92 -4.85
CA ALA A 72 8.13 13.76 -3.99
C ALA A 72 7.32 12.55 -4.42
N VAL A 73 7.78 11.39 -3.97
CA VAL A 73 7.00 10.15 -3.94
C VAL A 73 6.60 9.88 -2.50
N GLU A 74 5.31 9.65 -2.26
CA GLU A 74 4.82 9.14 -0.99
C GLU A 74 5.01 7.61 -0.95
N VAL A 75 5.63 7.09 0.10
CA VAL A 75 5.70 5.65 0.41
C VAL A 75 5.10 5.44 1.79
N ASP A 76 3.95 4.78 1.88
CA ASP A 76 3.22 4.57 3.14
C ASP A 76 3.08 5.87 3.97
N LYS A 77 2.72 6.97 3.29
CA LYS A 77 2.61 8.35 3.83
C LYS A 77 3.92 9.09 4.11
N ALA A 78 5.07 8.41 4.09
CA ALA A 78 6.36 9.07 4.20
C ALA A 78 6.75 9.70 2.86
N ARG A 79 7.18 10.96 2.87
CA ARG A 79 7.69 11.65 1.68
C ARG A 79 9.13 11.23 1.41
N ASP A 80 9.37 10.66 0.24
CA ASP A 80 10.71 10.44 -0.33
C ASP A 80 10.95 11.45 -1.46
N ARG A 81 11.96 12.32 -1.26
CA ARG A 81 12.39 13.33 -2.23
C ARG A 81 13.60 12.88 -3.06
N ARG A 82 14.06 11.64 -2.88
CA ARG A 82 15.15 11.08 -3.70
C ARG A 82 14.54 10.54 -4.98
N LEU A 83 14.31 11.43 -5.95
CA LEU A 83 13.62 11.14 -7.21
C LEU A 83 14.46 10.35 -8.21
N ARG A 84 15.39 9.52 -7.74
CA ARG A 84 16.10 8.55 -8.56
C ARG A 84 15.37 7.20 -8.47
N PRO A 85 14.75 6.69 -9.55
CA PRO A 85 13.94 5.47 -9.51
C PRO A 85 14.67 4.28 -8.87
N SER A 86 15.91 4.02 -9.26
CA SER A 86 16.73 2.92 -8.71
C SER A 86 16.94 2.98 -7.19
N VAL A 87 16.98 4.18 -6.59
CA VAL A 87 17.10 4.35 -5.14
C VAL A 87 15.80 3.94 -4.45
N LEU A 88 14.66 4.34 -5.01
CA LEU A 88 13.35 3.96 -4.50
C LEU A 88 13.12 2.45 -4.64
N VAL A 89 13.41 1.86 -5.81
CA VAL A 89 13.32 0.41 -6.02
C VAL A 89 14.20 -0.35 -5.02
N ALA A 90 15.41 0.12 -4.74
CA ALA A 90 16.27 -0.49 -3.72
C ALA A 90 15.65 -0.42 -2.31
N ALA A 91 14.97 0.67 -1.98
CA ALA A 91 14.28 0.82 -0.70
C ALA A 91 13.06 -0.11 -0.60
N LEU A 92 12.27 -0.23 -1.67
CA LEU A 92 11.13 -1.15 -1.76
C LEU A 92 11.56 -2.61 -1.62
N ALA A 93 12.63 -3.02 -2.32
CA ALA A 93 13.21 -4.36 -2.19
C ALA A 93 13.58 -4.68 -0.74
N ARG A 94 14.28 -3.75 -0.06
CA ARG A 94 14.65 -3.90 1.35
C ARG A 94 13.43 -3.97 2.27
N ALA A 95 12.36 -3.23 1.97
CA ALA A 95 11.12 -3.29 2.72
C ALA A 95 10.42 -4.66 2.55
N GLN A 96 10.40 -5.20 1.33
CA GLN A 96 9.87 -6.53 1.02
C GLN A 96 10.68 -7.64 1.71
N GLU A 97 12.02 -7.54 1.74
CA GLU A 97 12.91 -8.48 2.44
C GLU A 97 12.72 -8.47 3.95
N ARG A 98 12.59 -7.28 4.55
CA ARG A 98 12.38 -7.12 6.00
C ARG A 98 11.03 -7.70 6.44
N GLY A 99 10.06 -7.73 5.54
CA GLY A 99 8.69 -8.10 5.83
C GLY A 99 7.92 -7.02 6.60
N PRO A 100 6.58 -7.04 6.52
CA PRO A 100 5.73 -6.07 7.19
C PRO A 100 5.69 -6.31 8.71
N ARG A 101 5.77 -5.24 9.50
CA ARG A 101 5.56 -5.28 10.96
C ARG A 101 4.07 -5.24 11.30
N PHE A 102 3.30 -6.16 10.73
CA PHE A 102 1.85 -6.21 10.84
C PHE A 102 1.40 -6.90 12.13
N LYS A 103 0.42 -6.30 12.83
CA LYS A 103 -0.14 -6.83 14.08
C LYS A 103 -1.48 -7.51 13.81
N ALA A 104 -1.43 -8.76 13.36
CA ALA A 104 -2.61 -9.49 12.86
C ALA A 104 -3.78 -9.58 13.86
N GLU A 105 -3.53 -9.97 15.11
CA GLU A 105 -4.59 -10.09 16.13
C GLU A 105 -5.25 -8.74 16.45
N ALA A 106 -4.45 -7.68 16.59
CA ALA A 106 -4.97 -6.34 16.87
C ALA A 106 -5.84 -5.80 15.71
N PHE A 107 -5.41 -6.07 14.48
CA PHE A 107 -6.18 -5.74 13.29
C PHE A 107 -7.47 -6.57 13.22
N LEU A 108 -7.39 -7.89 13.45
CA LEU A 108 -8.55 -8.78 13.47
C LEU A 108 -9.59 -8.36 14.51
N ASP A 109 -9.17 -7.93 15.69
CA ASP A 109 -10.08 -7.42 16.72
C ASP A 109 -10.79 -6.12 16.31
N SER A 110 -10.08 -5.23 15.62
CA SER A 110 -10.67 -4.00 15.09
C SER A 110 -11.69 -4.32 13.98
N LEU A 111 -11.32 -5.23 13.07
CA LEU A 111 -12.19 -5.73 12.00
C LEU A 111 -13.47 -6.36 12.55
N ARG A 112 -13.34 -7.20 13.58
CA ARG A 112 -14.46 -7.85 14.27
C ARG A 112 -15.38 -6.84 14.95
N SER A 113 -14.81 -5.87 15.67
CA SER A 113 -15.60 -4.86 16.39
C SER A 113 -16.46 -4.03 15.42
N ALA A 114 -15.89 -3.62 14.28
CA ALA A 114 -16.64 -2.92 13.24
C ALA A 114 -17.70 -3.81 12.56
N TYR A 115 -17.39 -5.10 12.35
CA TYR A 115 -18.37 -6.09 11.86
C TYR A 115 -19.57 -6.24 12.82
N GLU A 116 -19.31 -6.42 14.12
CA GLU A 116 -20.36 -6.59 15.14
C GLU A 116 -21.27 -5.35 15.24
N LEU A 117 -20.68 -4.15 15.13
CA LEU A 117 -21.43 -2.90 15.06
C LEU A 117 -22.35 -2.84 13.82
N LEU A 118 -21.88 -3.28 12.66
CA LEU A 118 -22.70 -3.32 11.44
C LEU A 118 -23.83 -4.34 11.53
N VAL A 119 -23.55 -5.54 12.03
CA VAL A 119 -24.57 -6.60 12.15
C VAL A 119 -25.66 -6.18 13.12
N SER A 120 -25.30 -5.65 14.28
CA SER A 120 -26.25 -5.17 15.30
C SER A 120 -27.08 -3.98 14.81
N SER A 121 -26.45 -2.97 14.18
CA SER A 121 -27.16 -1.78 13.69
C SER A 121 -28.09 -2.04 12.50
N THR A 122 -27.84 -3.09 11.71
CA THR A 122 -28.64 -3.41 10.51
C THR A 122 -29.63 -4.57 10.72
N GLY A 123 -29.71 -5.12 11.94
CA GLY A 123 -30.61 -6.24 12.24
C GLY A 123 -30.31 -7.52 11.45
N LYS A 124 -29.10 -7.66 10.91
CA LYS A 124 -28.68 -8.83 10.14
C LYS A 124 -28.51 -10.04 11.06
N ARG A 125 -28.57 -11.25 10.48
CA ARG A 125 -28.18 -12.48 11.18
C ARG A 125 -26.74 -12.35 11.70
N VAL A 126 -26.47 -12.97 12.84
CA VAL A 126 -25.20 -12.83 13.59
C VAL A 126 -23.99 -13.29 12.76
N ASP A 127 -24.19 -14.20 11.82
CA ASP A 127 -23.20 -14.78 10.90
C ASP A 127 -23.33 -14.26 9.46
N ALA A 128 -24.12 -13.21 9.24
CA ALA A 128 -24.32 -12.65 7.91
C ALA A 128 -23.01 -12.16 7.31
N VAL A 129 -22.87 -12.33 5.99
CA VAL A 129 -21.75 -11.76 5.26
C VAL A 129 -21.91 -10.24 5.19
N VAL A 130 -20.87 -9.51 5.59
CA VAL A 130 -20.80 -8.05 5.54
C VAL A 130 -19.71 -7.66 4.54
N ARG A 131 -19.97 -6.62 3.73
CA ARG A 131 -19.00 -6.14 2.75
C ARG A 131 -17.86 -5.43 3.48
N LEU A 132 -16.64 -5.65 3.02
CA LEU A 132 -15.44 -5.05 3.60
C LEU A 132 -15.41 -3.54 3.40
N VAL A 133 -15.97 -3.02 2.30
CA VAL A 133 -16.13 -1.57 2.10
C VAL A 133 -17.04 -0.91 3.14
N ASP A 134 -18.04 -1.63 3.66
CA ASP A 134 -18.91 -1.12 4.72
C ASP A 134 -18.16 -1.12 6.05
N ILE A 135 -17.36 -2.17 6.32
CA ILE A 135 -16.50 -2.27 7.51
C ILE A 135 -15.44 -1.16 7.49
N TRP A 136 -14.76 -0.93 6.37
CA TRP A 136 -13.84 0.19 6.19
C TRP A 136 -14.52 1.53 6.45
N SER A 137 -15.75 1.70 5.96
CA SER A 137 -16.51 2.93 6.16
C SER A 137 -16.78 3.20 7.64
N VAL A 138 -17.03 2.15 8.45
CA VAL A 138 -17.18 2.21 9.91
C VAL A 138 -15.86 2.57 10.59
N LEU A 139 -14.78 1.88 10.24
CA LEU A 139 -13.44 2.14 10.81
C LEU A 139 -12.94 3.56 10.53
N THR A 140 -13.50 4.22 9.51
CA THR A 140 -13.11 5.56 9.06
C THR A 140 -14.25 6.58 9.15
N MET A 141 -15.23 6.37 10.03
CA MET A 141 -16.41 7.24 10.16
C MET A 141 -16.10 8.68 10.58
N LEU A 142 -15.04 8.89 11.39
CA LEU A 142 -14.72 10.22 11.88
C LEU A 142 -14.21 11.13 10.75
N PRO A 143 -14.54 12.44 10.78
CA PRO A 143 -14.04 13.39 9.78
C PRO A 143 -12.52 13.31 9.60
N GLY A 144 -12.08 13.28 8.34
CA GLY A 144 -10.66 13.20 7.98
C GLY A 144 -10.03 11.80 8.06
N GLN A 145 -10.65 10.80 8.70
CA GLN A 145 -10.06 9.46 8.83
C GLN A 145 -9.91 8.72 7.49
N ARG A 146 -10.82 8.95 6.54
CA ARG A 146 -10.72 8.35 5.19
C ARG A 146 -9.46 8.79 4.42
N GLY A 147 -8.92 9.98 4.72
CA GLY A 147 -7.63 10.42 4.17
C GLY A 147 -6.44 9.81 4.91
N GLN A 148 -6.63 9.39 6.17
CA GLN A 148 -5.61 8.77 7.01
C GLN A 148 -5.59 7.25 6.92
N TYR A 149 -6.61 6.62 6.36
CA TYR A 149 -6.64 5.17 6.15
C TYR A 149 -7.43 4.83 4.89
N SER A 150 -6.71 4.66 3.78
CA SER A 150 -7.32 4.44 2.47
C SER A 150 -7.88 3.03 2.31
N LYS A 151 -8.68 2.82 1.25
CA LYS A 151 -9.15 1.48 0.88
C LYS A 151 -8.01 0.56 0.46
N GLN A 152 -6.99 1.08 -0.21
CA GLN A 152 -5.80 0.32 -0.61
C GLN A 152 -4.97 -0.09 0.60
N GLU A 153 -4.84 0.77 1.62
CA GLU A 153 -4.20 0.41 2.90
C GLU A 153 -4.97 -0.70 3.60
N PHE A 154 -6.29 -0.57 3.67
CA PHE A 154 -7.15 -1.61 4.22
C PHE A 154 -7.06 -2.93 3.42
N ALA A 155 -7.03 -2.87 2.08
CA ALA A 155 -6.87 -4.04 1.23
C ALA A 155 -5.53 -4.76 1.47
N ARG A 156 -4.43 -4.00 1.60
CA ARG A 156 -3.13 -4.56 2.01
C ARG A 156 -3.23 -5.22 3.37
N ASP A 157 -3.79 -4.56 4.37
CA ASP A 157 -3.85 -5.09 5.73
C ASP A 157 -4.72 -6.36 5.81
N LEU A 158 -5.79 -6.45 5.00
CA LEU A 158 -6.57 -7.67 4.80
C LEU A 158 -5.72 -8.81 4.20
N TYR A 159 -4.89 -8.52 3.21
CA TYR A 159 -3.95 -9.50 2.66
C TYR A 159 -2.93 -9.98 3.69
N LEU A 160 -2.38 -9.06 4.50
CA LEU A 160 -1.44 -9.42 5.57
C LEU A 160 -2.12 -10.26 6.65
N LEU A 161 -3.37 -9.99 6.98
CA LEU A 161 -4.17 -10.83 7.87
C LEU A 161 -4.37 -12.23 7.28
N ASP A 162 -4.77 -12.32 6.01
CA ASP A 162 -5.00 -13.59 5.33
C ASP A 162 -3.72 -14.45 5.27
N GLN A 163 -2.59 -13.84 4.90
CA GLN A 163 -1.27 -14.51 4.88
C GLN A 163 -0.79 -14.94 6.29
N SER A 164 -1.20 -14.23 7.34
CA SER A 164 -0.83 -14.60 8.71
C SER A 164 -1.52 -15.88 9.21
N GLY A 165 -2.63 -16.29 8.57
CA GLY A 165 -3.46 -17.41 9.02
C GLY A 165 -4.26 -17.14 10.32
N VAL A 166 -4.13 -15.96 10.92
CA VAL A 166 -4.85 -15.58 12.14
C VAL A 166 -6.32 -15.37 11.80
N THR A 167 -7.17 -16.24 12.33
CA THR A 167 -8.62 -16.22 12.11
C THR A 167 -9.43 -16.06 13.41
N HIS A 168 -8.79 -16.10 14.57
CA HIS A 168 -9.43 -15.95 15.88
C HIS A 168 -8.53 -15.15 16.81
N THR A 169 -9.11 -14.56 17.86
CA THR A 169 -8.39 -13.86 18.94
C THR A 169 -8.93 -14.33 20.30
N ALA A 170 -8.15 -14.17 21.37
CA ALA A 170 -8.61 -14.50 22.72
C ALA A 170 -9.84 -13.69 23.18
N ARG A 171 -10.14 -12.58 22.50
CA ARG A 171 -11.26 -11.67 22.82
C ARG A 171 -12.60 -12.12 22.22
N SER A 172 -12.63 -13.18 21.41
CA SER A 172 -13.88 -13.67 20.83
C SER A 172 -13.85 -15.16 20.51
N PRO A 173 -14.92 -15.91 20.81
CA PRO A 173 -15.06 -17.30 20.38
C PRO A 173 -15.41 -17.44 18.89
N ARG A 174 -15.51 -16.32 18.15
CA ARG A 174 -15.91 -16.31 16.74
C ARG A 174 -14.67 -16.19 15.86
N ALA A 175 -14.62 -17.04 14.84
CA ALA A 175 -13.57 -17.04 13.84
C ALA A 175 -14.01 -16.28 12.58
N LEU A 176 -13.05 -15.58 11.97
CA LEU A 176 -13.16 -14.95 10.66
C LEU A 176 -13.38 -16.01 9.58
N ARG A 177 -14.26 -15.70 8.63
CA ARG A 177 -14.49 -16.44 7.39
C ARG A 177 -14.52 -15.46 6.22
N TRP A 178 -13.69 -15.73 5.22
CA TRP A 178 -13.68 -14.98 3.96
C TRP A 178 -14.84 -15.42 3.07
N ALA A 179 -15.61 -14.47 2.52
CA ALA A 179 -16.67 -14.77 1.56
C ALA A 179 -16.14 -14.58 0.12
N ALA A 180 -15.77 -15.68 -0.54
CA ALA A 180 -15.00 -15.62 -1.79
C ALA A 180 -15.81 -15.48 -3.09
N SER A 181 -17.10 -15.85 -3.16
CA SER A 181 -17.57 -16.45 -4.42
C SER A 181 -18.60 -15.71 -5.28
N THR A 182 -19.22 -14.60 -4.86
CA THR A 182 -20.25 -13.95 -5.73
C THR A 182 -20.18 -12.44 -5.84
N GLY A 183 -19.57 -11.73 -4.88
CA GLY A 183 -19.48 -10.27 -4.90
C GLY A 183 -18.22 -9.69 -5.56
N THR A 184 -17.22 -10.51 -5.86
CA THR A 184 -15.92 -10.07 -6.43
C THR A 184 -16.00 -9.64 -7.89
N LYS A 185 -17.12 -9.95 -8.57
CA LYS A 185 -17.48 -9.44 -9.91
C LYS A 185 -18.29 -8.13 -9.88
N GLY A 186 -18.70 -7.68 -8.69
CA GLY A 186 -19.52 -6.48 -8.49
C GLY A 186 -18.72 -5.28 -7.99
N SER A 187 -19.38 -4.13 -7.87
CA SER A 187 -18.80 -2.93 -7.28
C SER A 187 -18.46 -3.15 -5.79
N GLY A 188 -17.34 -2.58 -5.34
CA GLY A 188 -16.92 -2.63 -3.93
C GLY A 188 -16.02 -3.80 -3.53
N ALA A 189 -15.43 -4.53 -4.47
CA ALA A 189 -14.26 -5.35 -4.18
C ALA A 189 -13.04 -4.47 -3.86
N LEU A 190 -12.26 -4.87 -2.87
CA LEU A 190 -10.99 -4.28 -2.51
C LEU A 190 -9.87 -5.09 -3.17
N VAL A 191 -8.93 -4.40 -3.79
CA VAL A 191 -7.82 -5.00 -4.54
C VAL A 191 -6.50 -4.61 -3.89
N THR A 192 -5.58 -5.57 -3.82
CA THR A 192 -4.18 -5.34 -3.48
C THR A 192 -3.31 -6.29 -4.32
N VAL A 193 -2.00 -6.22 -4.16
CA VAL A 193 -1.07 -7.13 -4.85
C VAL A 193 -0.30 -7.99 -3.85
N ALA A 194 -0.16 -9.25 -4.21
CA ALA A 194 0.74 -10.18 -3.56
C ALA A 194 2.21 -9.87 -3.91
N ARG A 195 3.14 -10.54 -3.23
CA ARG A 195 4.59 -10.40 -3.42
C ARG A 195 5.03 -10.57 -4.88
N ASN A 196 4.35 -11.43 -5.63
CA ASN A 196 4.62 -11.74 -7.04
C ASN A 196 3.83 -10.85 -8.02
N GLY A 197 3.17 -9.79 -7.53
CA GLY A 197 2.33 -8.91 -8.35
C GLY A 197 0.94 -9.45 -8.66
N GLN A 198 0.60 -10.67 -8.25
CA GLN A 198 -0.75 -11.19 -8.47
C GLN A 198 -1.77 -10.36 -7.70
N GLN A 199 -2.83 -9.95 -8.39
CA GLN A 199 -3.93 -9.23 -7.75
C GLN A 199 -4.66 -10.15 -6.78
N GLN A 200 -4.80 -9.69 -5.53
CA GLN A 200 -5.62 -10.31 -4.53
C GLN A 200 -6.88 -9.47 -4.30
N ARG A 201 -8.04 -10.14 -4.24
CA ARG A 201 -9.35 -9.49 -4.16
C ARG A 201 -10.09 -9.91 -2.91
N TYR A 202 -10.62 -8.93 -2.19
CA TYR A 202 -11.44 -9.13 -1.00
C TYR A 202 -12.78 -8.42 -1.16
N TRP A 203 -13.88 -9.08 -0.79
CA TRP A 203 -15.22 -8.49 -0.94
C TRP A 203 -15.98 -8.43 0.38
N GLY A 204 -16.05 -9.54 1.11
CA GLY A 204 -16.85 -9.63 2.32
C GLY A 204 -16.31 -10.67 3.29
N VAL A 205 -16.78 -10.55 4.52
CA VAL A 205 -16.40 -11.44 5.63
C VAL A 205 -17.62 -11.75 6.47
N SER A 206 -17.57 -12.88 7.17
CA SER A 206 -18.43 -13.15 8.32
C SER A 206 -17.59 -13.60 9.50
N PHE A 207 -18.16 -13.47 10.68
CA PHE A 207 -17.65 -14.11 11.88
C PHE A 207 -18.64 -15.18 12.28
N SER A 208 -18.17 -16.38 12.59
CA SER A 208 -19.00 -17.51 13.04
C SER A 208 -18.35 -18.17 14.25
N PRO A 209 -19.10 -18.79 15.17
CA PRO A 209 -18.51 -19.60 16.23
C PRO A 209 -17.48 -20.57 15.65
N ASP A 210 -16.30 -20.66 16.27
CA ASP A 210 -15.30 -21.61 15.81
C ASP A 210 -15.76 -23.05 16.12
N PRO A 211 -15.99 -23.91 15.10
CA PRO A 211 -16.38 -25.30 15.34
C PRO A 211 -15.32 -26.09 16.14
N ALA A 212 -14.07 -25.63 16.18
CA ALA A 212 -12.99 -26.25 16.94
C ALA A 212 -12.92 -25.80 18.42
N ALA A 213 -13.58 -24.70 18.81
CA ALA A 213 -13.55 -24.18 20.18
C ALA A 213 -14.31 -25.08 21.17
N GLY A 214 -15.30 -25.85 20.70
CA GLY A 214 -16.04 -26.82 21.53
C GLY A 214 -15.35 -28.18 21.73
N LYS A 215 -14.13 -28.38 21.19
CA LYS A 215 -13.42 -29.67 21.20
C LYS A 215 -12.03 -29.65 21.87
N ARG A 216 -11.64 -28.53 22.50
CA ARG A 216 -10.39 -28.51 23.28
C ARG A 216 -10.69 -28.97 24.71
N PRO A 217 -10.03 -30.04 25.21
CA PRO A 217 -10.20 -30.53 26.58
C PRO A 217 -9.71 -29.51 27.62
#